data_AF-A0A6U0QBU2-F1
#
_entry.id   AF-A0A6U0QBU2-F1
#
_cell.length_a   1.000
_cell.length_b   1.000
_cell.length_c   1.000
_cell.angle_alpha   90.00
_cell.angle_beta   90.00
_cell.angle_gamma   90.00
#
_symmetry.space_group_name_H-M   'P 1'
#
loop_
_entity.id
_entity.type
_entity.pdbx_description
1 polymer ?
#
loop_
_entity_poly.entity_id
_entity_poly.type
_entity_poly.pdbx_seq_one_letter_code
_entity_poly.pdbx_strand_id
1 'polypeptide(L)'
;MYTHVINGDPSSLATSSVVSANSLFDKRVPICLRGVGYTGEKVEELPVRILLCADQEGQKVLCVQVTSESDPFFLHHMEVSEEGFQALKVEQSILVTFAQFPQNLIALLEECIGGRGQECPKFLAVLRLGDVGDLEGSRLGIVETNEFKHLSHISLSLKPGNDAIIKQFLAGRLMDLQCERDHLIRSSNEMSSKLGVALRELETSAKDLLRQKSLSSKAEETTQAKLDDLSANLKLASLKELESTKKKLEGEHHTAQVGMRSMIESLKVRNAELDKQVCELMDNKHKLDSQLSDVSSRACNTEKELRSSREEVARLQKINDELNKVRLLNFNSSILDE
;
A
#
# COMPACT_ATOMS: atom_id res chain seq x y z
N MET A 1 18.65 -41.92 -44.08
CA MET A 1 20.03 -41.55 -43.71
C MET A 1 20.41 -42.38 -42.50
N TYR A 2 21.34 -43.31 -42.67
CA TYR A 2 21.80 -44.21 -41.62
C TYR A 2 22.68 -43.46 -40.61
N THR A 3 22.25 -43.40 -39.36
CA THR A 3 23.10 -42.98 -38.24
C THR A 3 23.89 -44.18 -37.74
N HIS A 4 25.16 -44.28 -38.15
CA HIS A 4 26.13 -45.16 -37.49
C HIS A 4 26.48 -44.56 -36.13
N VAL A 5 25.92 -45.14 -35.07
CA VAL A 5 26.37 -44.91 -33.70
C VAL A 5 27.64 -45.72 -33.50
N ILE A 6 28.80 -45.06 -33.53
CA ILE A 6 30.05 -45.68 -33.07
C ILE A 6 29.98 -45.70 -31.54
N ASN A 7 29.55 -46.83 -30.99
CA ASN A 7 29.75 -47.16 -29.58
C ASN A 7 31.25 -47.47 -29.38
N GLY A 8 32.05 -46.42 -29.22
CA GLY A 8 33.42 -46.52 -28.73
C GLY A 8 33.41 -46.55 -27.21
N ASP A 9 33.87 -47.65 -26.63
CA ASP A 9 34.07 -47.84 -25.20
C ASP A 9 35.04 -46.75 -24.67
N PRO A 10 34.62 -45.84 -23.76
CA PRO A 10 35.42 -44.70 -23.30
C PRO A 10 36.62 -45.11 -22.44
N SER A 11 36.77 -46.41 -22.15
CA SER A 11 37.81 -46.99 -21.32
C SER A 11 39.11 -47.32 -22.08
N SER A 12 39.15 -47.16 -23.41
CA SER A 12 40.30 -47.58 -24.25
C SER A 12 41.28 -46.47 -24.67
N LEU A 13 41.04 -45.22 -24.25
CA LEU A 13 41.86 -44.05 -24.62
C LEU A 13 42.70 -43.48 -23.45
N ALA A 14 42.72 -44.15 -22.30
CA ALA A 14 43.54 -43.76 -21.15
C ALA A 14 45.01 -44.19 -21.33
N THR A 15 45.66 -43.71 -22.39
CA THR A 15 47.13 -43.58 -22.46
C THR A 15 47.50 -42.13 -22.15
N SER A 16 47.03 -41.62 -21.01
CA SER A 16 47.48 -40.35 -20.47
C SER A 16 48.60 -40.61 -19.48
N SER A 17 49.76 -39.99 -19.70
CA SER A 17 50.87 -39.89 -18.74
C SER A 17 50.52 -39.09 -17.48
N VAL A 18 49.30 -38.55 -17.39
CA VAL A 18 48.83 -37.72 -16.28
C VAL A 18 47.55 -38.33 -15.71
N VAL A 19 47.65 -38.88 -14.50
CA VAL A 19 46.58 -39.62 -13.80
C VAL A 19 45.65 -38.68 -13.00
N SER A 20 46.11 -37.47 -12.67
CA SER A 20 45.32 -36.41 -12.02
C SER A 20 46.01 -35.06 -12.25
N ALA A 21 45.30 -34.10 -12.83
CA ALA A 21 45.79 -32.75 -13.08
C ALA A 21 44.91 -31.73 -12.35
N ASN A 22 45.50 -30.97 -11.44
CA ASN A 22 44.81 -29.85 -10.78
C ASN A 22 45.15 -28.56 -11.52
N SER A 23 44.14 -27.89 -12.09
CA SER A 23 44.33 -26.57 -12.71
C SER A 23 44.49 -25.51 -11.62
N LEU A 24 45.67 -24.89 -11.55
CA LEU A 24 45.98 -23.81 -10.62
C LEU A 24 45.69 -22.44 -11.23
N PHE A 25 45.83 -22.32 -12.55
CA PHE A 25 45.61 -21.08 -13.29
C PHE A 25 45.18 -21.41 -14.71
N ASP A 26 44.16 -20.69 -15.20
CA ASP A 26 43.62 -20.81 -16.56
C ASP A 26 42.99 -19.47 -16.94
N LYS A 27 43.80 -18.53 -17.45
CA LYS A 27 43.36 -17.18 -17.82
C LYS A 27 44.07 -16.71 -19.09
N ARG A 28 43.48 -15.72 -19.76
CA ARG A 28 44.12 -15.00 -20.87
C ARG A 28 45.06 -13.93 -20.34
N VAL A 29 46.31 -13.95 -20.80
CA VAL A 29 47.36 -13.02 -20.39
C VAL A 29 47.82 -12.21 -21.62
N PRO A 30 47.95 -10.88 -21.52
CA PRO A 30 48.58 -10.07 -22.55
C PRO A 30 50.07 -10.43 -22.65
N ILE A 31 50.46 -11.09 -23.75
CA ILE A 31 51.82 -11.55 -23.99
C ILE A 31 52.39 -10.84 -25.21
N CYS A 32 53.54 -10.18 -25.03
CA CYS A 32 54.33 -9.64 -26.12
C CYS A 32 55.08 -10.77 -26.83
N LEU A 33 54.71 -11.06 -28.08
CA LEU A 33 55.38 -12.01 -28.94
C LEU A 33 56.62 -11.36 -29.58
N ARG A 34 57.76 -12.04 -29.51
CA ARG A 34 59.02 -11.63 -30.17
C ARG A 34 59.65 -12.87 -30.83
N GLY A 35 60.15 -12.77 -32.07
CA GLY A 35 60.78 -13.91 -32.75
C GLY A 35 60.58 -13.90 -34.27
N VAL A 36 60.98 -14.98 -34.95
CA VAL A 36 60.91 -15.10 -36.42
C VAL A 36 59.46 -15.04 -36.89
N GLY A 37 59.16 -14.11 -37.80
CA GLY A 37 57.80 -13.82 -38.28
C GLY A 37 57.11 -12.62 -37.61
N TYR A 38 57.65 -12.12 -36.49
CA TYR A 38 57.17 -10.92 -35.80
C TYR A 38 58.23 -9.82 -35.89
N THR A 39 58.12 -8.96 -36.92
CA THR A 39 59.06 -7.84 -37.16
C THR A 39 58.82 -6.64 -36.22
N GLY A 40 57.92 -6.76 -35.25
CA GLY A 40 57.62 -5.75 -34.24
C GLY A 40 57.05 -6.35 -32.95
N GLU A 41 56.84 -5.52 -31.93
CA GLU A 41 56.17 -5.92 -30.69
C GLU A 41 54.68 -6.12 -30.94
N LYS A 42 54.25 -7.39 -31.00
CA LYS A 42 52.83 -7.74 -31.08
C LYS A 42 52.37 -8.25 -29.72
N VAL A 43 51.42 -7.57 -29.11
CA VAL A 43 50.77 -8.05 -27.89
C VAL A 43 49.53 -8.86 -28.28
N GLU A 44 49.49 -10.12 -27.84
CA GLU A 44 48.36 -11.01 -28.03
C GLU A 44 47.81 -11.51 -26.70
N GLU A 45 46.50 -11.74 -26.65
CA GLU A 45 45.81 -12.29 -25.49
C GLU A 45 45.82 -13.82 -25.56
N LEU A 46 46.88 -14.42 -25.03
CA LEU A 46 47.08 -15.86 -25.11
C LEU A 46 46.60 -16.54 -23.82
N PRO A 47 45.86 -17.66 -23.92
CA PRO A 47 45.58 -18.50 -22.77
C PRO A 47 46.87 -19.07 -22.19
N VAL A 48 47.04 -18.87 -20.87
CA VAL A 48 48.11 -19.48 -20.08
C VAL A 48 47.48 -20.40 -19.06
N ARG A 49 47.91 -21.65 -19.04
CA ARG A 49 47.48 -22.66 -18.07
C ARG A 49 48.65 -23.11 -17.22
N ILE A 50 48.42 -23.18 -15.91
CA ILE A 50 49.36 -23.77 -14.95
C ILE A 50 48.66 -24.94 -14.28
N LEU A 51 49.19 -26.13 -14.50
CA LEU A 51 48.64 -27.39 -14.00
C LEU A 51 49.66 -28.02 -13.05
N LEU A 52 49.16 -28.60 -11.97
CA LEU A 52 49.96 -29.50 -11.13
C LEU A 52 49.49 -30.93 -11.37
N CYS A 53 50.37 -31.71 -11.96
CA CYS A 53 50.16 -33.09 -12.37
C CYS A 53 50.95 -34.04 -11.47
N ALA A 54 50.56 -35.31 -11.44
CA ALA A 54 51.39 -36.39 -10.94
C ALA A 54 51.92 -37.20 -12.12
N ASP A 55 53.21 -37.52 -12.12
CA ASP A 55 53.82 -38.42 -13.11
C ASP A 55 53.49 -39.89 -12.82
N GLN A 56 54.05 -40.80 -13.61
CA GLN A 56 53.84 -42.25 -13.48
C GLN A 56 54.36 -42.82 -12.14
N GLU A 57 55.29 -42.13 -11.49
CA GLU A 57 55.87 -42.51 -10.21
C GLU A 57 55.17 -41.81 -9.03
N GLY A 58 54.15 -41.00 -9.31
CA GLY A 58 53.42 -40.21 -8.32
C GLY A 58 54.14 -38.94 -7.86
N GLN A 59 55.23 -38.55 -8.52
CA GLN A 59 55.93 -37.31 -8.23
C GLN A 59 55.16 -36.11 -8.79
N LYS A 60 55.25 -34.98 -8.09
CA LYS A 60 54.56 -33.75 -8.51
C LYS A 60 55.33 -33.10 -9.66
N VAL A 61 54.60 -32.81 -10.72
CA VAL A 61 55.10 -32.13 -11.92
C VAL A 61 54.28 -30.87 -12.16
N LEU A 62 54.97 -29.74 -12.27
CA LEU A 62 54.37 -28.47 -12.66
C LEU A 62 54.43 -28.35 -14.19
N CYS A 63 53.26 -28.20 -14.81
CA CYS A 63 53.12 -27.98 -16.24
C CYS A 63 52.66 -26.54 -16.49
N VAL A 64 53.42 -25.79 -17.28
CA VAL A 64 53.04 -24.46 -17.76
C VAL A 64 52.79 -24.55 -19.26
N GLN A 65 51.63 -24.10 -19.72
CA GLN A 65 51.22 -24.17 -21.13
C GLN A 65 50.78 -22.78 -21.60
N VAL A 66 51.24 -22.39 -22.79
CA VAL A 66 50.79 -21.20 -23.51
C VAL A 66 50.24 -21.66 -24.85
N THR A 67 48.99 -21.29 -25.13
CA THR A 67 48.28 -21.73 -26.34
C THR A 67 47.73 -20.54 -27.12
N SER A 68 47.19 -20.79 -28.31
CA SER A 68 46.45 -19.80 -29.09
C SER A 68 45.07 -20.34 -29.45
N GLU A 69 44.06 -19.47 -29.45
CA GLU A 69 42.72 -19.82 -29.95
C GLU A 69 42.63 -19.68 -31.47
N SER A 70 43.52 -18.90 -32.08
CA SER A 70 43.56 -18.71 -33.54
C SER A 70 44.30 -19.84 -34.25
N ASP A 71 45.22 -20.50 -33.55
CA ASP A 71 46.00 -21.63 -34.05
C ASP A 71 45.97 -22.79 -33.04
N PRO A 72 45.18 -23.86 -33.31
CA PRO A 72 45.10 -25.03 -32.44
C PRO A 72 46.42 -25.81 -32.27
N PHE A 73 47.38 -25.63 -33.18
CA PHE A 73 48.70 -26.28 -33.12
C PHE A 73 49.72 -25.45 -32.35
N PHE A 74 49.41 -24.19 -32.05
CA PHE A 74 50.24 -23.35 -31.20
C PHE A 74 50.13 -23.82 -29.75
N LEU A 75 51.11 -24.62 -29.34
CA LEU A 75 51.28 -25.10 -27.98
C LEU A 75 52.75 -24.95 -27.61
N HIS A 76 53.03 -24.08 -26.64
CA HIS A 76 54.34 -23.99 -26.01
C HIS A 76 54.19 -24.42 -24.56
N HIS A 77 55.02 -25.36 -24.10
CA HIS A 77 54.85 -25.93 -22.78
C HIS A 77 56.19 -26.18 -22.09
N MET A 78 56.15 -26.20 -20.77
CA MET A 78 57.26 -26.60 -19.90
C MET A 78 56.70 -27.55 -18.85
N GLU A 79 57.45 -28.60 -18.56
CA GLU A 79 57.17 -29.53 -17.47
C GLU A 79 58.39 -29.60 -16.58
N VAL A 80 58.19 -29.44 -15.27
CA VAL A 80 59.27 -29.47 -14.28
C VAL A 80 58.82 -30.25 -13.05
N SER A 81 59.53 -31.33 -12.73
CA SER A 81 59.36 -32.07 -11.48
C SER A 81 59.97 -31.31 -10.30
N GLU A 82 59.67 -31.73 -9.08
CA GLU A 82 60.25 -31.15 -7.88
C GLU A 82 61.80 -31.26 -7.85
N GLU A 83 62.35 -32.35 -8.39
CA GLU A 83 63.79 -32.53 -8.55
C GLU A 83 64.37 -31.58 -9.61
N GLY A 84 63.73 -31.51 -10.78
CA GLY A 84 64.15 -30.62 -11.87
C GLY A 84 64.07 -29.14 -11.49
N PHE A 85 63.16 -28.78 -10.58
CA PHE A 85 63.02 -27.42 -10.08
C PHE A 85 64.26 -26.93 -9.33
N GLN A 86 65.09 -27.80 -8.75
CA GLN A 86 66.30 -27.34 -8.04
C GLN A 86 67.29 -26.65 -8.99
N ALA A 87 67.43 -27.14 -10.22
CA ALA A 87 68.26 -26.50 -11.23
C ALA A 87 67.71 -25.12 -11.62
N LEU A 88 66.40 -25.04 -11.88
CA LEU A 88 65.70 -23.79 -12.19
C LEU A 88 65.83 -22.77 -11.06
N LYS A 89 65.72 -23.25 -9.82
CA LYS A 89 65.83 -22.44 -8.61
C LYS A 89 67.19 -21.77 -8.49
N VAL A 90 68.27 -22.52 -8.74
CA VAL A 90 69.64 -21.98 -8.71
C VAL A 90 69.89 -21.06 -9.89
N GLU A 91 69.51 -21.47 -11.11
CA GLU A 91 69.73 -20.71 -12.35
C GLU A 91 69.10 -19.31 -12.28
N GLN A 92 67.88 -19.21 -11.75
CA GLN A 92 67.13 -17.95 -11.70
C GLN A 92 67.09 -17.32 -10.31
N SER A 93 67.90 -17.81 -9.37
CA SER A 93 67.97 -17.32 -7.99
C SER A 93 66.60 -17.23 -7.31
N ILE A 94 65.73 -18.22 -7.56
CA ILE A 94 64.38 -18.27 -6.99
C ILE A 94 64.50 -18.58 -5.49
N LEU A 95 63.85 -17.77 -4.66
CA LEU A 95 63.97 -17.89 -3.20
C LEU A 95 62.94 -18.84 -2.58
N VAL A 96 61.88 -19.17 -3.31
CA VAL A 96 60.74 -19.95 -2.80
C VAL A 96 60.92 -21.46 -3.00
N THR A 97 60.07 -22.27 -2.36
CA THR A 97 60.03 -23.73 -2.54
C THR A 97 59.21 -24.11 -3.78
N PHE A 98 59.33 -25.37 -4.24
CA PHE A 98 58.53 -25.88 -5.36
C PHE A 98 57.03 -25.71 -5.13
N ALA A 99 56.54 -25.97 -3.91
CA ALA A 99 55.13 -25.82 -3.57
C ALA A 99 54.62 -24.36 -3.63
N GLN A 100 55.50 -23.39 -3.33
CA GLN A 100 55.16 -21.95 -3.34
C GLN A 100 55.36 -21.31 -4.70
N PHE A 101 56.22 -21.90 -5.55
CA PHE A 101 56.58 -21.32 -6.84
C PHE A 101 55.38 -21.04 -7.77
N PRO A 102 54.41 -21.96 -7.97
CA PRO A 102 53.25 -21.70 -8.82
C PRO A 102 52.45 -20.47 -8.39
N GLN A 103 52.24 -20.26 -7.09
CA GLN A 103 51.48 -19.11 -6.58
C GLN A 103 52.20 -17.79 -6.86
N ASN A 104 53.53 -17.76 -6.74
CA ASN A 104 54.32 -16.56 -7.05
C ASN A 104 54.35 -16.27 -8.55
N LEU A 105 54.44 -17.31 -9.38
CA LEU A 105 54.32 -17.17 -10.83
C LEU A 105 52.93 -16.64 -11.23
N ILE A 106 51.87 -17.15 -10.61
CA ILE A 106 50.49 -16.68 -10.81
C ILE A 106 50.37 -15.21 -10.44
N ALA A 107 50.89 -14.79 -9.29
CA ALA A 107 50.86 -13.39 -8.88
C ALA A 107 51.51 -12.46 -9.91
N LEU A 108 52.67 -12.85 -10.47
CA LEU A 108 53.32 -12.09 -11.54
C LEU A 108 52.47 -12.04 -12.83
N LEU A 109 51.82 -13.14 -13.21
CA LEU A 109 50.90 -13.17 -14.35
C LEU A 109 49.66 -12.30 -14.10
N GLU A 110 49.16 -12.25 -12.87
CA GLU A 110 48.04 -11.40 -12.48
C GLU A 110 48.38 -9.91 -12.54
N GLU A 111 49.61 -9.52 -12.17
CA GLU A 111 50.11 -8.15 -12.38
C GLU A 111 50.15 -7.79 -13.88
N CYS A 112 50.61 -8.71 -14.74
CA CYS A 112 50.56 -8.52 -16.20
C CYS A 112 49.12 -8.35 -16.71
N ILE A 113 48.16 -9.11 -16.18
CA ILE A 113 46.74 -8.97 -16.52
C ILE A 113 46.19 -7.61 -16.04
N GLY A 114 46.59 -7.15 -14.85
CA GLY A 114 46.20 -5.84 -14.31
C GLY A 114 46.68 -4.66 -15.16
N GLY A 115 47.82 -4.81 -15.85
CA GLY A 115 48.36 -3.85 -16.80
C GLY A 115 47.66 -3.81 -18.17
N ARG A 116 46.61 -4.61 -18.38
CA ARG A 116 45.90 -4.71 -19.67
C ARG A 116 45.43 -3.34 -20.18
N GLY A 117 45.80 -3.02 -21.42
CA GLY A 117 45.36 -1.81 -22.12
C GLY A 117 46.09 -0.52 -21.70
N GLN A 118 47.09 -0.60 -20.81
CA GLN A 118 47.95 0.54 -20.49
C GLN A 118 48.99 0.74 -21.59
N GLU A 119 49.31 1.99 -21.91
CA GLU A 119 50.35 2.30 -22.92
C GLU A 119 51.75 1.89 -22.47
N CYS A 120 52.01 1.90 -21.16
CA CYS A 120 53.30 1.52 -20.56
C CYS A 120 53.06 0.67 -19.29
N PRO A 121 52.68 -0.62 -19.43
CA PRO A 121 52.41 -1.47 -18.29
C PRO A 121 53.68 -1.69 -17.48
N LYS A 122 53.54 -1.62 -16.15
CA LYS A 122 54.65 -1.86 -15.23
C LYS A 122 55.20 -3.28 -15.33
N PHE A 123 54.33 -4.28 -15.49
CA PHE A 123 54.70 -5.68 -15.70
C PHE A 123 54.29 -6.14 -17.10
N LEU A 124 55.20 -6.80 -17.81
CA LEU A 124 54.99 -7.29 -19.16
C LEU A 124 55.41 -8.76 -19.27
N ALA A 125 54.48 -9.60 -19.72
CA ALA A 125 54.82 -10.96 -20.13
C ALA A 125 55.35 -10.95 -21.58
N VAL A 126 56.48 -11.60 -21.80
CA VAL A 126 57.16 -11.65 -23.10
C VAL A 126 57.42 -13.10 -23.47
N LEU A 127 56.89 -13.55 -24.60
CA LEU A 127 57.18 -14.87 -25.16
C LEU A 127 58.10 -14.71 -26.37
N ARG A 128 59.33 -15.18 -26.22
CA ARG A 128 60.32 -15.23 -27.29
C ARG A 128 60.20 -16.58 -27.99
N LEU A 129 59.85 -16.58 -29.26
CA LEU A 129 59.76 -17.78 -30.09
C LEU A 129 61.13 -18.01 -30.75
N GLY A 130 61.70 -19.19 -30.55
CA GLY A 130 62.93 -19.62 -31.23
C GLY A 130 62.69 -19.89 -32.72
N ASP A 131 63.75 -19.88 -33.53
CA ASP A 131 63.64 -20.19 -34.96
C ASP A 131 63.37 -21.69 -35.21
N VAL A 132 62.85 -22.02 -36.39
CA VAL A 132 62.65 -23.40 -36.84
C VAL A 132 64.03 -24.04 -37.04
N GLY A 133 64.48 -24.79 -36.02
CA GLY A 133 65.79 -25.48 -36.01
C GLY A 133 66.71 -25.03 -34.88
N ASP A 134 66.34 -23.99 -34.13
CA ASP A 134 67.07 -23.61 -32.92
C ASP A 134 66.80 -24.64 -31.81
N LEU A 135 67.88 -25.18 -31.24
CA LEU A 135 67.82 -26.10 -30.09
C LEU A 135 67.32 -25.40 -28.82
N GLU A 136 67.46 -24.07 -28.79
CA GLU A 136 66.87 -23.20 -27.78
C GLU A 136 65.41 -22.93 -28.15
N GLY A 137 64.49 -23.68 -27.55
CA GLY A 137 63.05 -23.49 -27.75
C GLY A 137 62.53 -22.10 -27.35
N SER A 138 61.21 -21.97 -27.24
CA SER A 138 60.59 -20.71 -26.79
C SER A 138 60.94 -20.33 -25.35
N ARG A 139 60.92 -19.04 -25.01
CA ARG A 139 61.19 -18.55 -23.65
C ARG A 139 60.13 -17.57 -23.20
N LEU A 140 59.39 -17.91 -22.15
CA LEU A 140 58.38 -17.05 -21.53
C LEU A 140 59.00 -16.33 -20.32
N GLY A 141 59.10 -15.01 -20.39
CA GLY A 141 59.59 -14.21 -19.28
C GLY A 141 58.59 -13.17 -18.81
N ILE A 142 58.70 -12.76 -17.54
CA ILE A 142 57.97 -11.63 -16.99
C ILE A 142 58.97 -10.53 -16.64
N VAL A 143 58.78 -9.36 -17.24
CA VAL A 143 59.67 -8.21 -17.13
C VAL A 143 58.92 -7.07 -16.45
N GLU A 144 59.51 -6.51 -15.39
CA GLU A 144 59.04 -5.27 -14.78
C GLU A 144 59.83 -4.09 -15.37
N THR A 145 59.12 -3.07 -15.82
CA THR A 145 59.69 -1.80 -16.21
C THR A 145 59.62 -0.84 -15.02
N ASN A 146 60.77 -0.55 -14.42
CA ASN A 146 60.91 0.50 -13.42
C ASN A 146 61.45 1.78 -14.09
N GLU A 147 61.46 2.91 -13.39
CA GLU A 147 61.92 4.23 -13.86
C GLU A 147 63.36 4.22 -14.40
N PHE A 148 64.19 3.25 -13.96
CA PHE A 148 65.59 3.15 -14.35
C PHE A 148 65.89 2.06 -15.39
N LYS A 149 65.26 0.88 -15.27
CA LYS A 149 65.60 -0.31 -16.09
C LYS A 149 64.47 -1.32 -16.16
N HIS A 150 64.62 -2.25 -17.10
CA HIS A 150 63.84 -3.49 -17.14
C HIS A 150 64.46 -4.54 -16.21
N LEU A 151 63.65 -5.10 -15.31
CA LEU A 151 64.00 -6.18 -14.39
C LEU A 151 63.29 -7.46 -14.82
N SER A 152 64.04 -8.53 -15.08
CA SER A 152 63.45 -9.85 -15.35
C SER A 152 63.14 -10.54 -14.02
N HIS A 153 61.86 -10.85 -13.77
CA HIS A 153 61.41 -11.57 -12.58
C HIS A 153 61.54 -13.09 -12.72
N ILE A 154 61.21 -13.60 -13.91
CA ILE A 154 61.27 -15.02 -14.24
C ILE A 154 61.46 -15.18 -15.74
N SER A 155 62.11 -16.27 -16.16
CA SER A 155 62.35 -16.60 -17.55
C SER A 155 62.30 -18.12 -17.76
N LEU A 156 61.13 -18.64 -18.12
CA LEU A 156 60.87 -20.07 -18.30
C LEU A 156 61.21 -20.53 -19.72
N SER A 157 61.93 -21.64 -19.83
CA SER A 157 62.26 -22.28 -21.11
C SER A 157 61.15 -23.25 -21.50
N LEU A 158 60.35 -22.88 -22.50
CA LEU A 158 59.23 -23.65 -23.03
C LEU A 158 59.65 -24.34 -24.34
N LYS A 159 59.09 -25.51 -24.61
CA LYS A 159 59.29 -26.23 -25.87
C LYS A 159 58.01 -26.17 -26.70
N PRO A 160 58.12 -25.98 -28.03
CA PRO A 160 56.99 -26.18 -28.91
C PRO A 160 56.49 -27.62 -28.81
N GLY A 161 55.18 -27.81 -28.83
CA GLY A 161 54.55 -29.13 -28.83
C GLY A 161 54.90 -29.88 -30.11
N ASN A 162 55.26 -31.16 -29.97
CA ASN A 162 55.35 -32.05 -31.12
C ASN A 162 53.98 -32.70 -31.40
N ASP A 163 53.84 -33.43 -32.51
CA ASP A 163 52.59 -34.08 -32.89
C ASP A 163 51.98 -34.96 -31.79
N ALA A 164 52.81 -35.67 -31.02
CA ALA A 164 52.32 -36.54 -29.95
C ALA A 164 51.68 -35.73 -28.82
N ILE A 165 52.39 -34.70 -28.33
CA ILE A 165 51.92 -33.82 -27.26
C ILE A 165 50.72 -32.99 -27.72
N ILE A 166 50.73 -32.44 -28.94
CA ILE A 166 49.60 -31.68 -29.46
C ILE A 166 48.36 -32.57 -29.58
N LYS A 167 48.48 -33.80 -30.10
CA LYS A 167 47.33 -34.73 -30.15
C LYS A 167 46.78 -35.04 -28.77
N GLN A 168 47.65 -35.31 -27.78
CA GLN A 168 47.23 -35.57 -26.41
C GLN A 168 46.54 -34.34 -25.80
N PHE A 169 47.11 -33.16 -26.00
CA PHE A 169 46.54 -31.89 -25.56
C PHE A 169 45.16 -31.64 -26.16
N LEU A 170 45.02 -31.74 -27.49
CA LEU A 170 43.76 -31.50 -28.18
C LEU A 170 42.69 -32.53 -27.79
N ALA A 171 43.05 -33.81 -27.65
CA ALA A 171 42.14 -34.84 -27.18
C ALA A 171 41.66 -34.57 -25.75
N GLY A 172 42.56 -34.18 -24.85
CA GLY A 172 42.23 -33.79 -23.48
C GLY A 172 41.29 -32.57 -23.44
N ARG A 173 41.62 -31.51 -24.19
CA ARG A 173 40.76 -30.31 -24.30
C ARG A 173 39.39 -30.62 -24.88
N LEU A 174 39.30 -31.51 -25.87
CA LEU A 174 38.03 -31.95 -26.44
C LEU A 174 37.19 -32.67 -25.39
N MET A 175 37.80 -33.53 -24.58
CA MET A 175 37.11 -34.25 -23.50
C MET A 175 36.64 -33.28 -22.41
N ASP A 176 37.47 -32.33 -21.98
CA ASP A 176 37.10 -31.27 -21.03
C ASP A 176 35.85 -30.51 -21.51
N LEU A 177 35.88 -30.06 -22.78
CA LEU A 177 34.79 -29.28 -23.39
C LEU A 177 33.52 -30.12 -23.55
N GLN A 178 33.63 -31.41 -23.88
CA GLN A 178 32.49 -32.33 -23.93
C GLN A 178 31.86 -32.51 -22.55
N CYS A 179 32.66 -32.70 -21.52
CA CYS A 179 32.18 -32.79 -20.14
C CYS A 179 31.48 -31.50 -19.69
N GLU A 180 32.06 -30.34 -19.98
CA GLU A 180 31.46 -29.03 -19.68
C GLU A 180 30.14 -28.82 -20.43
N ARG A 181 30.11 -29.13 -21.74
CA ARG A 181 28.88 -29.08 -22.56
C ARG A 181 27.79 -29.96 -21.96
N ASP A 182 28.10 -31.21 -21.61
CA ASP A 182 27.12 -32.16 -21.09
C ASP A 182 26.62 -31.74 -19.69
N HIS A 183 27.48 -31.10 -18.89
CA HIS A 183 27.07 -30.47 -17.64
C HIS A 183 26.12 -29.28 -17.89
N LEU A 184 26.46 -28.37 -18.80
CA LEU A 184 25.63 -27.21 -19.15
C LEU A 184 24.27 -27.64 -19.71
N ILE A 185 24.23 -28.66 -20.58
CA ILE A 185 22.97 -29.21 -21.11
C ILE A 185 22.10 -29.75 -19.98
N ARG A 186 22.66 -30.54 -19.06
CA ARG A 186 21.93 -31.06 -17.90
C ARG A 186 21.38 -29.95 -17.02
N SER A 187 22.22 -28.97 -16.67
CA SER A 187 21.83 -27.82 -15.86
C SER A 187 20.73 -26.99 -16.53
N SER A 188 20.85 -26.72 -17.82
CA SER A 188 19.84 -26.02 -18.61
C SER A 188 18.50 -26.77 -18.62
N ASN A 189 18.52 -28.08 -18.83
CA ASN A 189 17.31 -28.91 -18.80
C ASN A 189 16.67 -28.93 -17.41
N GLU A 190 17.47 -28.99 -16.35
CA GLU A 190 16.98 -28.91 -14.97
C GLU A 190 16.33 -27.57 -14.68
N MET A 191 16.96 -26.45 -15.07
CA MET A 191 16.37 -25.12 -14.92
C MET A 191 15.08 -24.95 -15.72
N SER A 192 15.05 -25.44 -16.96
CA SER A 192 13.85 -25.42 -17.80
C SER A 192 12.70 -26.22 -17.19
N SER A 193 13.00 -27.39 -16.62
CA SER A 193 12.03 -28.22 -15.89
C SER A 193 11.48 -27.50 -14.65
N LYS A 194 12.37 -26.90 -13.84
CA LYS A 194 11.98 -26.10 -12.66
C LYS A 194 11.07 -24.94 -13.05
N LEU A 195 11.41 -24.22 -14.12
CA LEU A 195 10.60 -23.14 -14.64
C LEU A 195 9.22 -23.64 -15.11
N GLY A 196 9.17 -24.78 -15.79
CA GLY A 196 7.91 -25.40 -16.22
C GLY A 196 7.02 -25.87 -15.06
N VAL A 197 7.59 -26.28 -13.93
CA VAL A 197 6.83 -26.56 -12.69
C VAL A 197 6.29 -25.27 -12.09
N ALA A 198 7.15 -24.26 -11.91
CA ALA A 198 6.75 -22.97 -11.32
C ALA A 198 5.66 -22.26 -12.14
N LEU A 199 5.73 -22.32 -13.47
CA LEU A 199 4.67 -21.77 -14.34
C LEU A 199 3.33 -22.48 -14.15
N ARG A 200 3.33 -23.81 -14.00
CA ARG A 200 2.10 -24.58 -13.74
C ARG A 200 1.53 -24.27 -12.37
N GLU A 201 2.37 -24.16 -11.35
CA GLU A 201 1.95 -23.77 -9.99
C GLU A 201 1.32 -22.37 -9.99
N LEU A 202 1.96 -21.41 -10.68
CA LEU A 202 1.42 -20.06 -10.82
C LEU A 202 0.07 -20.05 -11.55
N GLU A 203 -0.06 -20.84 -12.62
CA GLU A 203 -1.33 -20.97 -13.35
C GLU A 203 -2.44 -21.56 -12.45
N THR A 204 -2.13 -22.59 -11.66
CA THR A 204 -3.09 -23.16 -10.70
C THR A 204 -3.47 -22.16 -9.62
N SER A 205 -2.50 -21.44 -9.05
CA SER A 205 -2.74 -20.42 -8.04
C SER A 205 -3.60 -19.27 -8.57
N ALA A 206 -3.35 -18.82 -9.80
CA ALA A 206 -4.16 -17.79 -10.45
C ALA A 206 -5.62 -18.25 -10.66
N LYS A 207 -5.83 -19.51 -11.08
CA LYS A 207 -7.17 -20.10 -11.21
C LYS A 207 -7.88 -20.19 -9.85
N ASP A 208 -7.17 -20.59 -8.80
CA ASP A 208 -7.73 -20.68 -7.44
C ASP A 208 -8.09 -19.29 -6.88
N LEU A 209 -7.24 -18.28 -7.10
CA LEU A 209 -7.54 -16.90 -6.72
C LEU A 209 -8.77 -16.35 -7.45
N LEU A 210 -8.91 -16.61 -8.76
CA LEU A 210 -10.10 -16.24 -9.52
C LEU A 210 -11.35 -16.93 -8.98
N ARG A 211 -11.25 -18.22 -8.65
CA ARG A 211 -12.35 -18.97 -8.03
C ARG A 211 -12.72 -18.37 -6.67
N GLN A 212 -11.74 -18.07 -5.82
CA GLN A 212 -11.98 -17.44 -4.52
C GLN A 212 -12.64 -16.06 -4.66
N LYS A 213 -12.17 -15.23 -5.59
CA LYS A 213 -12.76 -13.92 -5.88
C LYS A 213 -14.23 -14.04 -6.32
N SER A 214 -14.55 -15.03 -7.16
CA SER A 214 -15.92 -15.28 -7.60
C SER A 214 -16.85 -15.73 -6.46
N LEU A 215 -16.34 -16.52 -5.51
CA LEU A 215 -17.09 -16.97 -4.34
C LEU A 215 -17.27 -15.82 -3.34
N SER A 216 -16.26 -14.99 -3.11
CA SER A 216 -16.36 -13.80 -2.26
C SER A 216 -17.40 -12.82 -2.81
N SER A 217 -17.36 -12.54 -4.12
CA SER A 217 -18.35 -11.66 -4.77
C SER A 217 -19.78 -12.16 -4.58
N LYS A 218 -20.02 -13.47 -4.76
CA LYS A 218 -21.35 -14.07 -4.51
C LYS A 218 -21.75 -13.99 -3.03
N ALA A 219 -20.81 -14.24 -2.12
CA ALA A 219 -21.06 -14.12 -0.69
C ALA A 219 -21.43 -12.68 -0.32
N GLU A 220 -20.67 -11.69 -0.80
CA GLU A 220 -20.92 -10.27 -0.63
C GLU A 220 -22.30 -9.87 -1.16
N GLU A 221 -22.65 -10.25 -2.39
CA GLU A 221 -23.99 -10.04 -2.97
C GLU A 221 -25.10 -10.63 -2.10
N THR A 222 -24.94 -11.87 -1.61
CA THR A 222 -25.95 -12.49 -0.74
C THR A 222 -26.04 -11.80 0.62
N THR A 223 -24.93 -11.32 1.18
CA THR A 223 -24.94 -10.57 2.44
C THR A 223 -25.56 -9.19 2.27
N GLN A 224 -25.30 -8.52 1.16
CA GLN A 224 -25.91 -7.22 0.83
C GLN A 224 -27.41 -7.37 0.63
N ALA A 225 -27.86 -8.38 -0.13
CA ALA A 225 -29.28 -8.65 -0.32
C ALA A 225 -30.00 -8.93 1.01
N LYS A 226 -29.37 -9.67 1.93
CA LYS A 226 -29.93 -9.91 3.28
C LYS A 226 -29.99 -8.63 4.11
N LEU A 227 -28.98 -7.76 4.01
CA LEU A 227 -28.96 -6.48 4.72
C LEU A 227 -30.05 -5.53 4.19
N ASP A 228 -30.25 -5.48 2.88
CA ASP A 228 -31.28 -4.67 2.23
C ASP A 228 -32.68 -5.15 2.62
N ASP A 229 -32.92 -6.48 2.64
CA ASP A 229 -34.17 -7.07 3.11
C ASP A 229 -34.44 -6.75 4.59
N LEU A 230 -33.43 -6.91 5.46
CA LEU A 230 -33.54 -6.54 6.88
C LEU A 230 -33.85 -5.04 7.06
N SER A 231 -33.20 -4.17 6.28
CA SER A 231 -33.43 -2.73 6.31
C SER A 231 -34.85 -2.37 5.86
N ALA A 232 -35.35 -2.99 4.79
CA ALA A 232 -36.71 -2.80 4.32
C ALA A 232 -37.73 -3.26 5.37
N ASN A 233 -37.51 -4.42 5.98
CA ASN A 233 -38.36 -4.96 7.05
C ASN A 233 -38.39 -4.06 8.29
N LEU A 234 -37.24 -3.53 8.72
CA LEU A 234 -37.16 -2.57 9.83
C LEU A 234 -37.88 -1.26 9.51
N LYS A 235 -37.73 -0.72 8.29
CA LYS A 235 -38.47 0.48 7.85
C LYS A 235 -39.97 0.24 7.84
N LEU A 236 -40.43 -0.91 7.33
CA LEU A 236 -41.85 -1.27 7.33
C LEU A 236 -42.39 -1.42 8.76
N ALA A 237 -41.64 -2.03 9.67
CA ALA A 237 -42.02 -2.15 11.07
C ALA A 237 -42.13 -0.76 11.74
N SER A 238 -41.13 0.10 11.53
CA SER A 238 -41.14 1.48 12.03
C SER A 238 -42.30 2.31 11.48
N LEU A 239 -42.62 2.18 10.18
CA LEU A 239 -43.77 2.86 9.57
C LEU A 239 -45.10 2.35 10.16
N LYS A 240 -45.24 1.04 10.38
CA LYS A 240 -46.43 0.48 11.04
C LYS A 240 -46.58 0.99 12.48
N GLU A 241 -45.49 1.12 13.21
CA GLU A 241 -45.49 1.68 14.57
C GLU A 241 -45.84 3.17 14.57
N LEU A 242 -45.31 3.95 13.62
CA LEU A 242 -45.67 5.34 13.46
C LEU A 242 -47.14 5.52 13.08
N GLU A 243 -47.68 4.65 12.23
CA GLU A 243 -49.09 4.69 11.84
C GLU A 243 -50.01 4.34 13.02
N SER A 244 -49.65 3.35 13.83
CA SER A 244 -50.43 2.95 15.00
C SER A 244 -50.44 4.04 16.09
N THR A 245 -49.28 4.65 16.35
CA THR A 245 -49.16 5.78 17.29
C THR A 245 -49.90 7.01 16.78
N LYS A 246 -49.81 7.33 15.49
CA LYS A 246 -50.59 8.41 14.86
C LYS A 246 -52.10 8.18 15.01
N LYS A 247 -52.60 6.99 14.68
CA LYS A 247 -54.03 6.64 14.84
C LYS A 247 -54.48 6.80 16.30
N LYS A 248 -53.64 6.41 17.26
CA LYS A 248 -53.93 6.58 18.69
C LYS A 248 -54.04 8.06 19.07
N LEU A 249 -53.08 8.88 18.66
CA LEU A 249 -53.09 10.33 18.92
C LEU A 249 -54.26 11.04 18.24
N GLU A 250 -54.62 10.67 17.02
CA GLU A 250 -55.80 11.21 16.32
C GLU A 250 -57.09 10.83 17.07
N GLY A 251 -57.19 9.60 17.59
CA GLY A 251 -58.30 9.17 18.43
C GLY A 251 -58.40 9.95 19.74
N GLU A 252 -57.29 10.13 20.45
CA GLU A 252 -57.21 10.94 21.67
C GLU A 252 -57.52 12.42 21.40
N HIS A 253 -57.04 12.98 20.30
CA HIS A 253 -57.36 14.34 19.88
C HIS A 253 -58.85 14.48 19.54
N HIS A 254 -59.43 13.52 18.83
CA HIS A 254 -60.84 13.54 18.48
C HIS A 254 -61.74 13.47 19.73
N THR A 255 -61.44 12.57 20.67
CA THR A 255 -62.21 12.46 21.93
C THR A 255 -62.08 13.72 22.77
N ALA A 256 -60.89 14.29 22.89
CA ALA A 256 -60.67 15.58 23.56
C ALA A 256 -61.45 16.72 22.86
N GLN A 257 -61.43 16.77 21.53
CA GLN A 257 -62.14 17.79 20.75
C GLN A 257 -63.66 17.68 20.92
N VAL A 258 -64.21 16.46 20.90
CA VAL A 258 -65.64 16.20 21.19
C VAL A 258 -65.97 16.61 22.62
N GLY A 259 -65.11 16.29 23.59
CA GLY A 259 -65.26 16.71 24.98
C GLY A 259 -65.29 18.24 25.14
N MET A 260 -64.32 18.95 24.54
CA MET A 260 -64.30 20.42 24.53
C MET A 260 -65.52 21.01 23.83
N ARG A 261 -65.96 20.44 22.71
CA ARG A 261 -67.17 20.89 22.00
C ARG A 261 -68.42 20.75 22.88
N SER A 262 -68.57 19.61 23.56
CA SER A 262 -69.65 19.39 24.53
C SER A 262 -69.61 20.40 25.69
N MET A 263 -68.41 20.69 26.21
CA MET A 263 -68.21 21.70 27.25
C MET A 263 -68.60 23.10 26.77
N ILE A 264 -68.21 23.47 25.55
CA ILE A 264 -68.60 24.74 24.92
C ILE A 264 -70.12 24.80 24.75
N GLU A 265 -70.76 23.73 24.29
CA GLU A 265 -72.22 23.65 24.15
C GLU A 265 -72.91 23.89 25.50
N SER A 266 -72.44 23.20 26.55
CA SER A 266 -72.95 23.36 27.92
C SER A 266 -72.78 24.79 28.43
N LEU A 267 -71.61 25.41 28.22
CA LEU A 267 -71.34 26.80 28.59
C LEU A 267 -72.20 27.79 27.78
N LYS A 268 -72.45 27.53 26.49
CA LYS A 268 -73.35 28.35 25.67
C LYS A 268 -74.78 28.31 26.18
N VAL A 269 -75.29 27.11 26.50
CA VAL A 269 -76.62 26.95 27.10
C VAL A 269 -76.70 27.67 28.44
N ARG A 270 -75.66 27.55 29.30
CA ARG A 270 -75.56 28.27 30.56
C ARG A 270 -75.58 29.79 30.37
N ASN A 271 -74.85 30.30 29.39
CA ASN A 271 -74.85 31.73 29.07
C ASN A 271 -76.22 32.20 28.58
N ALA A 272 -76.89 31.45 27.70
CA ALA A 272 -78.24 31.79 27.24
C ALA A 272 -79.26 31.82 28.39
N GLU A 273 -79.13 30.90 29.35
CA GLU A 273 -79.95 30.89 30.56
C GLU A 273 -79.66 32.09 31.46
N LEU A 274 -78.38 32.45 31.64
CA LEU A 274 -77.99 33.66 32.38
C LEU A 274 -78.49 34.94 31.69
N ASP A 275 -78.40 35.03 30.36
CA ASP A 275 -78.93 36.16 29.59
C ASP A 275 -80.45 36.29 29.75
N LYS A 276 -81.17 35.16 29.73
CA LYS A 276 -82.61 35.13 30.01
C LYS A 276 -82.91 35.63 31.42
N GLN A 277 -82.15 35.20 32.42
CA GLN A 277 -82.30 35.69 33.79
C GLN A 277 -82.03 37.20 33.89
N VAL A 278 -81.03 37.72 33.17
CA VAL A 278 -80.76 39.16 33.10
C VAL A 278 -81.96 39.92 32.51
N CYS A 279 -82.55 39.43 31.42
CA CYS A 279 -83.76 40.03 30.83
C CYS A 279 -84.95 40.01 31.79
N GLU A 280 -85.22 38.88 32.44
CA GLU A 280 -86.31 38.75 33.43
C GLU A 280 -86.10 39.71 34.61
N LEU A 281 -84.87 39.84 35.10
CA LEU A 281 -84.50 40.80 36.14
C LEU A 281 -84.66 42.25 35.65
N MET A 282 -84.30 42.56 34.41
CA MET A 282 -84.52 43.89 33.82
C MET A 282 -86.01 44.22 33.69
N ASP A 283 -86.85 43.28 33.25
CA ASP A 283 -88.30 43.48 33.14
C ASP A 283 -88.93 43.70 34.52
N ASN A 284 -88.50 42.91 35.52
CA ASN A 284 -88.91 43.11 36.91
C ASN A 284 -88.45 44.48 37.43
N LYS A 285 -87.22 44.90 37.12
CA LYS A 285 -86.73 46.23 37.45
C LYS A 285 -87.62 47.30 36.82
N HIS A 286 -87.91 47.25 35.52
CA HIS A 286 -88.78 48.22 34.86
C HIS A 286 -90.20 48.25 35.43
N LYS A 287 -90.74 47.09 35.81
CA LYS A 287 -92.04 46.97 36.47
C LYS A 287 -92.04 47.62 37.85
N LEU A 288 -91.00 47.38 38.64
CA LEU A 288 -90.80 48.02 39.95
C LEU A 288 -90.60 49.53 39.79
N ASP A 289 -89.80 49.97 38.83
CA ASP A 289 -89.58 51.40 38.52
C ASP A 289 -90.90 52.09 38.13
N SER A 290 -91.74 51.43 37.33
CA SER A 290 -93.07 51.93 36.95
C SER A 290 -94.01 52.02 38.15
N GLN A 291 -94.04 50.99 39.00
CA GLN A 291 -94.80 51.02 40.26
C GLN A 291 -94.31 52.11 41.20
N LEU A 292 -93.00 52.33 41.27
CA LEU A 292 -92.38 53.35 42.11
C LEU A 292 -92.73 54.76 41.59
N SER A 293 -92.74 54.95 40.27
CA SER A 293 -93.24 56.17 39.61
C SER A 293 -94.72 56.43 39.89
N ASP A 294 -95.58 55.40 39.78
CA ASP A 294 -97.02 55.49 40.05
C ASP A 294 -97.29 55.83 41.52
N VAL A 295 -96.64 55.15 42.47
CA VAL A 295 -96.76 55.45 43.90
C VAL A 295 -96.24 56.84 44.22
N SER A 296 -95.13 57.25 43.61
CA SER A 296 -94.58 58.60 43.76
C SER A 296 -95.54 59.67 43.23
N SER A 297 -96.19 59.44 42.08
CA SER A 297 -97.19 60.34 41.53
C SER A 297 -98.45 60.43 42.40
N ARG A 298 -98.91 59.30 42.95
CA ARG A 298 -100.02 59.26 43.91
C ARG A 298 -99.67 60.01 45.19
N ALA A 299 -98.46 59.83 45.72
CA ALA A 299 -97.97 60.57 46.87
C ALA A 299 -97.90 62.08 46.59
N CYS A 300 -97.43 62.49 45.40
CA CYS A 300 -97.42 63.89 44.99
C CYS A 300 -98.85 64.48 44.90
N ASN A 301 -99.81 63.70 44.41
CA ASN A 301 -101.21 64.14 44.35
C ASN A 301 -101.85 64.24 45.73
N THR A 302 -101.65 63.26 46.62
CA THR A 302 -102.15 63.36 48.00
C THR A 302 -101.48 64.48 48.79
N GLU A 303 -100.19 64.75 48.56
CA GLU A 303 -99.51 65.91 49.12
C GLU A 303 -100.11 67.23 48.61
N LYS A 304 -100.51 67.32 47.33
CA LYS A 304 -101.20 68.49 46.76
C LYS A 304 -102.61 68.65 47.32
N GLU A 305 -103.37 67.56 47.47
CA GLU A 305 -104.70 67.58 48.09
C GLU A 305 -104.64 67.95 49.57
N LEU A 306 -103.63 67.46 50.30
CA LEU A 306 -103.38 67.86 51.68
C LEU A 306 -103.00 69.34 51.77
N ARG A 307 -102.23 69.85 50.79
CA ARG A 307 -101.88 71.28 50.70
C ARG A 307 -103.12 72.13 50.43
N SER A 308 -103.98 71.76 49.47
CA SER A 308 -105.20 72.52 49.19
C SER A 308 -106.18 72.48 50.37
N SER A 309 -106.31 71.33 51.04
CA SER A 309 -107.11 71.19 52.26
C SER A 309 -106.56 72.06 53.39
N ARG A 310 -105.23 72.14 53.56
CA ARG A 310 -104.60 73.08 54.52
C ARG A 310 -104.84 74.54 54.15
N GLU A 311 -104.76 74.90 52.87
CA GLU A 311 -105.08 76.26 52.39
C GLU A 311 -106.56 76.60 52.60
N GLU A 312 -107.47 75.63 52.46
CA GLU A 312 -108.90 75.79 52.71
C GLU A 312 -109.20 75.95 54.21
N VAL A 313 -108.55 75.16 55.06
CA VAL A 313 -108.61 75.33 56.52
C VAL A 313 -108.08 76.70 56.93
N ALA A 314 -106.98 77.17 56.33
CA ALA A 314 -106.44 78.50 56.59
C ALA A 314 -107.39 79.62 56.12
N ARG A 315 -108.07 79.46 54.99
CA ARG A 315 -109.12 80.39 54.53
C ARG A 315 -110.32 80.41 55.48
N LEU A 316 -110.81 79.24 55.89
CA LEU A 316 -111.94 79.11 56.80
C LEU A 316 -111.62 79.70 58.19
N GLN A 317 -110.38 79.55 58.67
CA GLN A 317 -109.92 80.23 59.91
C GLN A 317 -109.94 81.75 59.76
N LYS A 318 -109.47 82.29 58.63
CA LYS A 318 -109.51 83.74 58.35
C LYS A 318 -110.93 84.31 58.31
N ILE A 319 -111.86 83.60 57.66
CA ILE A 319 -113.27 83.98 57.59
C ILE A 319 -113.93 83.92 58.97
N ASN A 320 -113.57 82.93 59.80
CA ASN A 320 -114.07 82.80 61.17
C ASN A 320 -113.54 83.92 62.09
N ASP A 321 -112.30 84.36 61.88
CA ASP A 321 -111.72 85.52 62.59
C ASP A 321 -112.40 86.84 62.19
N GLU A 322 -112.79 87.02 60.93
CA GLU A 322 -113.56 88.18 60.46
C GLU A 322 -115.01 88.19 61.00
N LEU A 323 -115.66 87.03 61.11
CA LEU A 323 -117.00 86.89 61.69
C LEU A 323 -117.02 87.16 63.20
N ASN A 324 -115.95 86.82 63.92
CA ASN A 324 -115.81 87.14 65.35
C ASN A 324 -115.56 88.65 65.59
N LYS A 325 -114.91 89.36 64.66
CA LYS A 325 -114.78 90.83 64.74
C LYS A 325 -116.10 91.58 64.55
N VAL A 326 -117.03 91.04 63.74
CA VAL A 326 -118.35 91.67 63.49
C VAL A 326 -119.35 91.39 64.63
N ARG A 327 -119.22 90.26 65.35
CA ARG A 327 -120.07 89.94 66.51
C ARG A 327 -119.73 90.69 67.81
N LEU A 328 -118.51 91.22 67.94
CA LEU A 328 -118.06 91.94 69.15
C LEU A 328 -118.36 93.46 69.16
N LEU A 329 -118.94 94.01 68.08
CA LEU A 329 -119.33 95.43 67.99
C LEU A 329 -120.83 95.71 68.24
N ASN A 330 -121.68 94.68 68.39
CA ASN A 330 -123.13 94.84 68.59
C ASN A 330 -123.63 94.52 70.02
N PHE A 331 -122.75 94.53 71.03
CA PHE A 331 -123.11 94.21 72.43
C PHE A 331 -122.57 95.19 73.48
N ASN A 332 -122.24 96.45 73.16
CA ASN A 332 -121.90 97.44 74.19
C ASN A 332 -122.47 98.85 73.89
N SER A 333 -123.33 99.31 74.81
CA SER A 333 -124.09 100.59 74.94
C SER A 333 -125.33 100.75 74.03
N SER A 334 -126.58 100.54 74.48
CA SER A 334 -127.34 101.28 75.52
C SER A 334 -126.69 101.47 76.88
N ILE A 335 -126.26 102.72 77.19
CA ILE A 335 -126.52 103.46 78.45
C ILE A 335 -126.46 104.98 78.14
N LEU A 336 -127.62 105.65 78.31
CA LEU A 336 -127.95 107.09 78.51
C LEU A 336 -128.20 108.06 77.32
N ASP A 337 -129.48 108.46 77.24
CA ASP A 337 -130.15 109.69 76.77
C ASP A 337 -130.29 110.06 75.26
N GLU A 338 -131.50 110.61 74.97
CA GLU A 338 -132.03 111.29 73.75
C GLU A 338 -131.95 110.61 72.37
#